data_AF-H6SRI4-F1
#
_entry.id   AF-H6SRI4-F1
#
_cell.length_a   1.000
_cell.length_b   1.000
_cell.length_c   1.000
_cell.angle_alpha   90.00
_cell.angle_beta   90.00
_cell.angle_gamma   90.00
#
_symmetry.space_group_name_H-M   'P 1'
#
loop_
_entity.id
_entity.type
_entity.pdbx_description
1 polymer ?
#
loop_
_entity_poly.entity_id
_entity_poly.type
_entity_poly.pdbx_seq_one_letter_code
_entity_poly.pdbx_strand_id
1 'polypeptide(L)'
;MARRGQGTLVAGAGGCIVQFRRPLRPFQRFVLKSRMLSWDDKWVYIDHRVESEGALVCYAMVRGAFVGRGGVIPPAEVVARTAFTGPTPPLPPWAQAWPTADTAPRPLLREAS
;
A
#
# COMPACT_ATOMS: atom_id res chain seq x y z
N MET A 1 17.29 8.64 -30.27
CA MET A 1 16.22 8.63 -29.25
C MET A 1 16.59 7.61 -28.18
N ALA A 2 17.12 8.04 -27.03
CA ALA A 2 17.64 7.14 -26.00
C ALA A 2 16.51 6.51 -25.19
N ARG A 3 16.47 5.17 -25.14
CA ARG A 3 15.68 4.40 -24.17
C ARG A 3 16.20 4.72 -22.76
N ARG A 4 15.56 5.66 -22.06
CA ARG A 4 15.85 5.92 -20.64
C ARG A 4 15.45 4.68 -19.83
N GLY A 5 16.38 4.20 -19.02
CA GLY A 5 16.35 2.88 -18.39
C GLY A 5 15.11 2.63 -17.55
N GLN A 6 14.47 1.50 -17.81
CA GLN A 6 13.49 0.89 -16.94
C GLN A 6 14.23 0.37 -15.70
N GLY A 7 14.52 1.24 -14.74
CA GLY A 7 14.92 0.81 -13.41
C GLY A 7 13.73 0.11 -12.75
N THR A 8 13.93 -1.08 -12.19
CA THR A 8 12.89 -1.78 -11.43
C THR A 8 12.46 -0.91 -10.25
N LEU A 9 11.22 -0.44 -10.30
CA LEU A 9 10.57 0.24 -9.19
C LEU A 9 10.09 -0.85 -8.23
N VAL A 10 10.74 -0.98 -7.07
CA VAL A 10 10.33 -1.93 -6.04
C VAL A 10 9.51 -1.19 -5.01
N ALA A 11 8.28 -1.64 -4.74
CA ALA A 11 7.49 -1.12 -3.63
C ALA A 11 7.86 -1.87 -2.35
N GLY A 12 8.50 -1.20 -1.41
CA GLY A 12 8.74 -1.73 -0.07
C GLY A 12 7.55 -1.43 0.82
N ALA A 13 6.89 -2.46 1.36
CA ALA A 13 5.79 -2.27 2.32
C ALA A 13 6.36 -1.81 3.67
N GLY A 14 5.92 -0.64 4.16
CA GLY A 14 6.24 -0.12 5.48
C GLY A 14 5.28 -0.60 6.58
N GLY A 15 4.11 -1.09 6.18
CA GLY A 15 3.09 -1.65 7.07
C GLY A 15 1.84 -2.04 6.28
N CYS A 16 1.07 -2.97 6.81
CA CYS A 16 -0.25 -3.30 6.27
C CYS A 16 -1.21 -3.76 7.36
N ILE A 17 -2.49 -3.51 7.15
CA ILE A 17 -3.59 -4.13 7.89
C ILE A 17 -4.44 -4.93 6.93
N VAL A 18 -4.83 -6.13 7.36
CA VAL A 18 -5.61 -7.06 6.55
C VAL A 18 -6.83 -7.51 7.34
N GLN A 19 -7.99 -7.41 6.72
CA GLN A 19 -9.25 -7.94 7.21
C GLN A 19 -9.61 -9.16 6.38
N PHE A 20 -9.46 -10.35 6.98
CA PHE A 20 -9.88 -11.60 6.38
C PHE A 20 -11.38 -11.81 6.64
N ARG A 21 -12.14 -12.06 5.58
CA ARG A 21 -13.60 -12.29 5.65
C ARG A 21 -13.97 -13.71 5.30
N ARG A 22 -13.26 -14.33 4.35
CA ARG A 22 -13.51 -15.69 3.89
C ARG A 22 -12.19 -16.42 3.64
N PRO A 23 -12.14 -17.74 3.85
CA PRO A 23 -10.98 -18.53 3.46
C PRO A 23 -10.90 -18.65 1.93
N LEU A 24 -9.67 -18.83 1.43
CA LEU A 24 -9.40 -19.32 0.07
C LEU A 24 -8.89 -20.75 0.17
N ARG A 25 -9.37 -21.63 -0.71
CA ARG A 25 -8.80 -22.97 -0.85
C ARG A 25 -7.44 -22.89 -1.55
N PRO A 26 -6.53 -23.85 -1.32
CA PRO A 26 -5.32 -23.97 -2.12
C PRO A 26 -5.63 -23.96 -3.62
N PHE A 27 -4.88 -23.17 -4.39
CA PHE A 27 -5.04 -23.00 -5.84
C PHE A 27 -6.39 -22.41 -6.31
N GLN A 28 -7.21 -21.90 -5.40
CA GLN A 28 -8.43 -21.18 -5.76
C GLN A 28 -8.07 -19.87 -6.47
N ARG A 29 -8.69 -19.64 -7.64
CA ARG A 29 -8.51 -18.40 -8.40
C ARG A 29 -9.14 -17.23 -7.65
N PHE A 30 -8.46 -16.09 -7.67
CA PHE A 30 -8.94 -14.83 -7.11
C PHE A 30 -8.52 -13.67 -8.01
N VAL A 31 -9.20 -12.53 -7.83
CA VAL A 31 -8.87 -11.26 -8.47
C VAL A 31 -8.39 -10.31 -7.39
N LEU A 32 -7.19 -9.76 -7.57
CA LEU A 32 -6.68 -8.65 -6.78
C LEU A 32 -6.98 -7.35 -7.51
N LYS A 33 -7.76 -6.47 -6.86
CA LYS A 33 -7.97 -5.10 -7.32
C LYS A 33 -7.19 -4.17 -6.40
N SER A 34 -6.30 -3.38 -7.00
CA SER A 34 -5.46 -2.43 -6.27
C SER A 34 -5.84 -1.01 -6.67
N ARG A 35 -5.98 -0.12 -5.68
CA ARG A 35 -6.22 1.29 -5.92
C ARG A 35 -5.37 2.15 -4.98
N MET A 36 -4.72 3.15 -5.55
CA MET A 36 -4.02 4.17 -4.76
C MET A 36 -5.07 5.09 -4.12
N LEU A 37 -5.01 5.22 -2.79
CA LEU A 37 -5.91 6.05 -2.00
C LEU A 37 -5.37 7.47 -1.86
N SER A 38 -4.09 7.60 -1.50
CA SER A 38 -3.43 8.85 -1.15
C SER A 38 -1.91 8.64 -1.10
N TRP A 39 -1.15 9.71 -0.91
CA TRP A 39 0.27 9.67 -0.62
C TRP A 39 0.69 10.88 0.21
N ASP A 40 1.79 10.76 0.93
CA ASP A 40 2.49 11.87 1.58
C ASP A 40 3.92 12.01 1.01
N ASP A 41 4.82 12.70 1.71
CA ASP A 41 6.21 12.89 1.25
C ASP A 41 7.02 11.59 1.23
N LYS A 42 6.62 10.58 2.02
CA LYS A 42 7.36 9.34 2.25
C LYS A 42 6.63 8.10 1.78
N TRP A 43 5.31 8.04 1.96
CA TRP A 43 4.49 6.85 1.81
C TRP A 43 3.42 7.02 0.74
N VAL A 44 3.19 5.96 -0.03
CA VAL A 44 1.95 5.74 -0.78
C VAL A 44 1.02 4.84 0.01
N TYR A 45 -0.28 5.15 -0.04
CA TYR A 45 -1.34 4.37 0.59
C TYR A 45 -2.21 3.72 -0.48
N ILE A 46 -2.35 2.39 -0.41
CA ILE A 46 -3.04 1.58 -1.40
C ILE A 46 -4.05 0.68 -0.68
N ASP A 47 -5.27 0.54 -1.21
CA ASP A 47 -6.15 -0.57 -0.85
C ASP A 47 -6.05 -1.72 -1.83
N HIS A 48 -6.18 -2.92 -1.29
CA HIS A 48 -6.25 -4.17 -2.00
C HIS A 48 -7.56 -4.87 -1.67
N ARG A 49 -8.34 -5.18 -2.69
CA ARG A 49 -9.55 -6.00 -2.59
C ARG A 49 -9.26 -7.32 -3.27
N VAL A 50 -9.33 -8.39 -2.49
CA VAL A 50 -9.25 -9.75 -3.02
C VAL A 50 -10.65 -10.30 -3.13
N GLU A 51 -11.07 -10.61 -4.36
CA GLU A 51 -12.38 -11.16 -4.66
C GLU A 51 -12.22 -12.57 -5.26
N SER A 52 -13.08 -13.50 -4.85
CA SER A 52 -13.15 -14.85 -5.44
C SER A 52 -14.60 -15.30 -5.43
N GLU A 53 -15.02 -16.02 -6.48
CA GLU A 53 -16.39 -16.56 -6.61
C GLU A 53 -17.48 -15.48 -6.38
N GLY A 54 -17.25 -14.26 -6.89
CA GLY A 54 -18.20 -13.13 -6.77
C GLY A 54 -18.25 -12.48 -5.38
N ALA A 55 -17.34 -12.84 -4.48
CA ALA A 55 -17.37 -12.47 -3.08
C ALA A 55 -16.05 -11.83 -2.62
N LEU A 56 -16.12 -10.81 -1.75
CA LEU A 56 -14.93 -10.27 -1.08
C LEU A 56 -14.37 -11.31 -0.11
N VAL A 57 -13.08 -11.61 -0.27
CA VAL A 57 -12.32 -12.59 0.52
C VAL A 57 -11.54 -11.87 1.61
N CYS A 58 -10.75 -10.88 1.22
CA CYS A 58 -10.04 -10.02 2.16
C CYS A 58 -9.91 -8.61 1.60
N TYR A 59 -9.73 -7.69 2.53
CA TYR A 59 -9.41 -6.30 2.26
C TYR A 59 -8.10 -5.98 2.97
N ALA A 60 -7.15 -5.39 2.26
CA ALA A 60 -5.93 -4.89 2.88
C ALA A 60 -5.76 -3.40 2.59
N MET A 61 -5.21 -2.69 3.56
CA MET A 61 -4.61 -1.38 3.35
C MET A 61 -3.12 -1.51 3.56
N VAL A 62 -2.34 -0.99 2.62
CA VAL A 62 -0.89 -1.07 2.61
C VAL A 62 -0.33 0.35 2.53
N ARG A 63 0.72 0.61 3.31
CA ARG A 63 1.61 1.75 3.07
C ARG A 63 2.93 1.24 2.52
N GLY A 64 3.44 1.90 1.50
CA GLY A 64 4.69 1.51 0.87
C GLY A 64 5.49 2.70 0.37
N ALA A 65 6.76 2.47 0.12
CA ALA A 65 7.64 3.43 -0.52
C ALA A 65 8.14 2.84 -1.84
N PHE A 66 8.29 3.68 -2.85
CA PHE A 66 8.90 3.26 -4.10
C PHE A 66 10.42 3.40 -3.99
N VAL A 67 11.15 2.37 -4.40
CA VAL A 67 12.60 2.35 -4.39
C VAL A 67 13.10 2.11 -5.80
N GLY A 68 13.96 3.00 -6.27
CA GLY A 68 14.71 2.86 -7.52
C GLY A 68 16.19 2.69 -7.26
N ARG A 69 16.97 2.69 -8.34
CA ARG A 69 18.44 2.54 -8.29
C ARG A 69 19.15 3.60 -7.43
N GLY A 70 18.55 4.80 -7.30
CA GLY A 70 19.10 5.91 -6.52
C GLY A 70 18.56 6.01 -5.09
N GLY A 71 17.77 5.03 -4.62
CA GLY A 71 17.12 5.06 -3.30
C GLY A 71 15.61 5.26 -3.38
N VAL A 72 15.03 5.78 -2.29
CA VAL A 72 13.59 6.03 -2.19
C VAL A 72 13.18 7.14 -3.17
N ILE A 73 12.19 6.85 -4.00
CA ILE A 73 11.58 7.78 -4.95
C ILE A 73 10.39 8.45 -4.27
N PRO A 74 10.35 9.80 -4.20
CA PRO A 74 9.21 10.51 -3.63
C PRO A 74 7.90 10.15 -4.35
N PRO A 75 6.79 9.91 -3.62
CA PRO A 75 5.51 9.58 -4.23
C PRO A 75 5.04 10.57 -5.31
N ALA A 76 5.28 11.88 -5.10
CA ALA A 76 4.95 12.92 -6.06
C ALA A 76 5.62 12.71 -7.43
N GLU A 77 6.87 12.23 -7.47
CA GLU A 77 7.56 11.92 -8.73
C GLU A 77 6.92 10.73 -9.44
N VAL A 78 6.46 9.73 -8.69
CA VAL A 78 5.77 8.56 -9.26
C VAL A 78 4.41 8.97 -9.83
N VAL A 79 3.65 9.79 -9.11
CA VAL A 79 2.33 10.27 -9.57
C VAL A 79 2.45 11.16 -10.80
N ALA A 80 3.49 11.99 -10.90
CA ALA A 80 3.76 12.82 -12.07
C ALA A 80 3.98 12.02 -13.37
N ARG A 81 4.23 10.71 -13.27
CA ARG A 81 4.35 9.79 -14.43
C ARG A 81 3.02 9.11 -14.79
N THR A 82 1.95 9.41 -14.06
CA THR A 82 0.59 8.89 -14.31
C THR A 82 -0.27 9.94 -15.00
N ALA A 83 -1.50 9.58 -15.38
CA ALA A 83 -2.47 10.53 -15.94
C ALA A 83 -3.16 11.43 -14.88
N PHE A 84 -2.78 11.31 -13.60
CA PHE A 84 -3.40 12.08 -12.53
C PHE A 84 -2.85 13.53 -12.48
N THR A 85 -3.75 14.52 -12.50
CA THR A 85 -3.40 15.95 -12.55
C THR A 85 -3.96 16.77 -11.38
N GLY A 86 -4.61 16.11 -10.41
CA GLY A 86 -5.20 16.77 -9.24
C GLY A 86 -4.21 17.02 -8.10
N PRO A 87 -4.66 17.67 -7.01
CA PRO A 87 -3.91 17.69 -5.76
C PRO A 87 -3.87 16.28 -5.15
N THR A 88 -2.95 16.07 -4.20
CA THR A 88 -2.92 14.85 -3.39
C THR A 88 -4.28 14.61 -2.74
N PRO A 89 -4.94 13.46 -3.00
CA PRO A 89 -6.20 13.14 -2.34
C PRO A 89 -5.97 12.93 -0.84
N PRO A 90 -6.85 13.42 0.05
CA PRO A 90 -6.77 13.07 1.45
C PRO A 90 -7.07 11.58 1.64
N LEU A 91 -6.49 10.96 2.67
CA LEU A 91 -6.90 9.61 3.08
C LEU A 91 -8.40 9.60 3.43
N PRO A 92 -9.16 8.59 3.00
CA PRO A 92 -10.58 8.49 3.33
C PRO A 92 -10.76 8.32 4.85
N PRO A 93 -11.89 8.75 5.44
CA PRO A 93 -12.06 8.80 6.91
C PRO A 93 -11.74 7.48 7.63
N TRP A 94 -12.15 6.34 7.06
CA TRP A 94 -11.88 5.02 7.64
C TRP A 94 -10.39 4.66 7.73
N ALA A 95 -9.54 5.31 6.94
CA ALA A 95 -8.11 5.03 6.80
C ALA A 95 -7.22 5.99 7.60
N GLN A 96 -7.74 7.15 8.01
CA GLN A 96 -6.93 8.25 8.56
C GLN A 96 -6.23 7.90 9.87
N ALA A 97 -6.86 7.09 10.72
CA ALA A 97 -6.29 6.73 12.03
C ALA A 97 -5.17 5.68 11.96
N TRP A 98 -5.13 4.89 10.88
CA TRP A 98 -4.23 3.74 10.81
C TRP A 98 -2.74 4.12 10.78
N PRO A 99 -2.26 5.08 9.96
CA PRO A 99 -0.83 5.39 9.89
C PRO A 99 -0.21 5.74 11.25
N THR A 100 -0.92 6.52 12.06
CA THR A 100 -0.52 6.89 13.42
C THR A 100 -0.47 5.68 14.34
N ALA A 101 -1.51 4.83 14.31
CA ALA A 101 -1.58 3.62 15.12
C ALA A 101 -0.50 2.59 14.75
N ASP A 102 -0.12 2.54 13.47
CA ASP A 102 0.92 1.62 12.97
C ASP A 102 2.32 2.01 13.44
N THR A 103 2.62 3.32 13.56
CA THR A 103 3.92 3.81 14.04
C THR A 103 4.03 3.95 15.56
N ALA A 104 2.92 3.79 16.29
CA ALA A 104 2.95 3.91 17.74
C ALA A 104 3.85 2.83 18.36
N PRO A 105 4.71 3.18 19.32
CA PRO A 105 5.57 2.21 20.00
C PRO A 105 4.73 1.08 20.60
N ARG A 106 5.19 -0.16 20.42
CA ARG A 106 4.56 -1.34 21.02
C ARG A 106 5.34 -1.69 22.29
N PRO A 107 4.66 -2.08 23.39
CA PRO A 107 5.36 -2.67 24.51
C PRO A 107 6.12 -3.91 24.01
N LEU A 108 7.42 -3.98 24.30
CA LEU A 108 8.18 -5.20 24.07
C LEU A 108 7.66 -6.25 25.06
N LEU A 109 7.62 -7.53 24.69
CA LEU A 109 7.13 -8.64 25.53
C LEU A 109 8.03 -8.94 26.76
N ARG A 110 8.73 -7.94 27.30
CA ARG A 110 9.53 -8.01 28.52
C ARG A 110 9.11 -6.91 29.50
N GLU A 111 7.94 -7.09 30.07
CA GLU A 111 7.59 -6.52 31.37
C GLU A 111 7.02 -7.65 32.22
N ALA A 112 7.88 -8.60 32.56
CA ALA A 112 7.64 -9.61 33.59
C ALA A 112 8.88 -9.63 34.47
N SER A 113 8.79 -8.95 35.61
CA SER A 113 9.63 -9.15 36.79
C SER A 113 8.76 -9.77 37.87
#